data_AF-A0A183CWG4-F1
#
_entry.id   AF-A0A183CWG4-F1
#
_cell.length_a   1.000
_cell.length_b   1.000
_cell.length_c   1.000
_cell.angle_alpha   90.00
_cell.angle_beta   90.00
_cell.angle_gamma   90.00
#
_symmetry.space_group_name_H-M   'P 1'
#
loop_
_entity.id
_entity.type
_entity.pdbx_description
1 polymer ?
#
loop_
_entity_poly.entity_id
_entity_poly.type
_entity_poly.pdbx_seq_one_letter_code
_entity_poly.pdbx_strand_id
1 'polypeptide(L)'
;LPELNLTNFHKNWNDGRALNALLDYCEPGLCPNWKDLDPANSEQHCEAAIRLAEEHFKIPGILSACDMSSPDLDELSCITYLSYFVKIAAPGYNATLRHVRKALGGKITGVFDGSCGSSTTHGRSINNIQKEIARNVWSTLGDHP
;
A
#
# COMPACT_ATOMS: atom_id res chain seq x y z
N LEU A 1 -1.71 -5.34 -4.97
CA LEU A 1 -0.60 -6.31 -4.92
C LEU A 1 -1.09 -7.77 -4.85
N PRO A 2 -2.03 -8.22 -5.71
CA PRO A 2 -2.52 -9.60 -5.65
C PRO A 2 -1.49 -10.63 -6.13
N GLU A 3 -0.43 -10.20 -6.83
CA GLU A 3 0.63 -11.07 -7.36
C GLU A 3 1.73 -11.38 -6.32
N LEU A 4 1.74 -10.68 -5.19
CA LEU A 4 2.69 -10.92 -4.10
C LEU A 4 1.94 -11.54 -2.92
N ASN A 5 2.37 -12.74 -2.51
CA ASN A 5 1.90 -13.38 -1.29
C ASN A 5 2.59 -12.73 -0.08
N LEU A 6 2.12 -11.53 0.29
CA LEU A 6 2.63 -10.76 1.43
C LEU A 6 2.02 -11.31 2.73
N THR A 7 2.57 -12.41 3.23
CA THR A 7 2.10 -13.07 4.46
C THR A 7 3.02 -12.80 5.66
N ASN A 8 4.19 -12.20 5.45
CA ASN A 8 5.20 -11.96 6.48
C ASN A 8 5.83 -10.56 6.32
N PHE A 9 5.50 -9.65 7.24
CA PHE A 9 6.00 -8.27 7.21
C PHE A 9 7.49 -8.12 7.54
N HIS A 10 8.14 -9.12 8.14
CA HIS A 10 9.58 -9.11 8.37
C HIS A 10 10.39 -9.46 7.12
N LYS A 11 9.90 -10.40 6.31
CA LYS A 11 10.71 -11.01 5.22
C LYS A 11 10.28 -10.61 3.82
N ASN A 12 9.03 -10.24 3.60
CA ASN A 12 8.57 -9.94 2.23
C ASN A 12 8.99 -8.56 1.73
N TRP A 13 9.46 -7.69 2.61
CA TRP A 13 9.79 -6.30 2.29
C TRP A 13 11.29 -6.02 2.22
N ASN A 14 12.11 -6.91 2.77
CA ASN A 14 13.54 -6.66 2.95
C ASN A 14 14.38 -6.77 1.67
N ASP A 15 13.90 -7.47 0.64
CA ASP A 15 14.54 -7.52 -0.67
C ASP A 15 14.24 -6.28 -1.55
N GLY A 16 13.41 -5.35 -1.04
CA GLY A 16 12.98 -4.14 -1.75
C GLY A 16 11.98 -4.39 -2.88
N ARG A 17 11.72 -5.65 -3.25
CA ARG A 17 10.83 -6.00 -4.37
C ARG A 17 9.39 -5.66 -4.08
N ALA A 18 8.90 -6.00 -2.89
CA ALA A 18 7.53 -5.65 -2.48
C ALA A 18 7.32 -4.13 -2.39
N LEU A 19 8.33 -3.38 -1.94
CA LEU A 19 8.26 -1.93 -1.88
C LEU A 19 8.20 -1.31 -3.28
N ASN A 20 9.06 -1.73 -4.20
CA ASN A 20 9.01 -1.30 -5.60
C ASN A 20 7.67 -1.67 -6.27
N ALA A 21 7.14 -2.86 -6.00
CA ALA A 21 5.82 -3.26 -6.49
C ALA A 21 4.70 -2.37 -5.93
N LEU A 22 4.79 -1.95 -4.67
CA LEU A 22 3.84 -1.03 -4.06
C LEU A 22 3.87 0.34 -4.73
N LEU A 23 5.05 0.86 -5.08
CA LEU A 23 5.20 2.11 -5.83
C LEU A 23 4.53 2.01 -7.20
N ASP A 24 4.82 0.95 -7.96
CA ASP A 24 4.20 0.70 -9.26
C ASP A 24 2.68 0.51 -9.15
N TYR A 25 2.20 -0.10 -8.07
CA TYR A 25 0.76 -0.17 -7.80
C TYR A 25 0.15 1.22 -7.56
N CYS A 26 0.85 2.08 -6.82
CA CYS A 26 0.41 3.46 -6.53
C CYS A 26 0.39 4.32 -7.80
N GLU A 27 1.41 4.18 -8.65
CA GLU A 27 1.57 4.87 -9.93
C GLU A 27 2.06 3.87 -11.00
N PRO A 28 1.14 3.29 -11.81
CA PRO A 28 1.51 2.29 -12.80
C PRO A 28 2.55 2.80 -13.79
N GLY A 29 3.67 2.08 -13.91
CA GLY A 29 4.80 2.43 -14.76
C GLY A 29 5.96 3.10 -14.03
N LEU A 30 5.85 3.34 -12.72
CA LEU A 30 6.92 3.92 -11.91
C LEU A 30 8.07 2.93 -11.66
N CYS A 31 7.76 1.65 -11.43
CA CYS A 31 8.77 0.61 -11.19
C CYS A 31 8.47 -0.65 -12.02
N PRO A 32 8.39 -0.59 -13.36
CA PRO A 32 7.83 -1.66 -14.19
C PRO A 32 8.60 -3.00 -14.10
N ASN A 33 9.90 -2.94 -13.78
CA ASN A 33 10.79 -4.10 -13.70
C ASN A 33 10.96 -4.63 -12.27
N TRP A 34 10.05 -4.27 -11.34
CA TRP A 34 10.14 -4.70 -9.94
C TRP A 34 10.22 -6.23 -9.79
N LYS A 35 9.69 -6.99 -10.75
CA LYS A 35 9.71 -8.46 -10.75
C LYS A 35 11.09 -9.07 -10.96
N ASP A 36 11.97 -8.34 -11.65
CA ASP A 36 13.28 -8.81 -12.10
C ASP A 36 14.42 -8.27 -11.22
N LEU A 37 14.09 -7.64 -10.10
CA LEU A 37 15.08 -7.15 -9.12
C LEU A 37 15.82 -8.32 -8.49
N ASP A 38 17.13 -8.15 -8.36
CA ASP A 38 18.03 -9.15 -7.78
C ASP A 38 18.05 -9.01 -6.25
N PRO A 39 17.64 -10.05 -5.49
CA PRO A 39 17.65 -10.02 -4.03
C PRO A 39 19.04 -9.71 -3.42
N ALA A 40 20.14 -9.93 -4.15
CA ALA A 40 21.48 -9.59 -3.69
C ALA A 40 21.72 -8.08 -3.54
N ASN A 41 20.89 -7.24 -4.17
CA ASN A 41 21.00 -5.77 -4.14
C ASN A 41 19.87 -5.13 -3.30
N SER A 42 19.40 -5.84 -2.27
CA SER A 42 18.26 -5.46 -1.42
C SER A 42 18.31 -4.02 -0.90
N GLU A 43 19.44 -3.61 -0.29
CA GLU A 43 19.62 -2.27 0.26
C GLU A 43 19.47 -1.19 -0.82
N GLN A 44 20.07 -1.39 -1.99
CA GLN A 44 19.98 -0.45 -3.13
C GLN A 44 18.55 -0.37 -3.66
N HIS A 45 17.82 -1.49 -3.71
CA HIS A 45 16.43 -1.52 -4.11
C HIS A 45 15.52 -0.79 -3.12
N CYS A 46 15.77 -0.95 -1.82
CA CYS A 46 15.09 -0.23 -0.76
C CYS A 46 15.38 1.27 -0.82
N GLU A 47 16.64 1.67 -1.00
CA GLU A 47 17.05 3.07 -1.10
C GLU A 47 16.38 3.77 -2.29
N ALA A 48 16.45 3.15 -3.47
CA ALA A 48 15.80 3.67 -4.67
C ALA A 48 14.29 3.83 -4.47
N ALA A 49 13.65 2.84 -3.84
CA ALA A 49 12.21 2.87 -3.60
C ALA A 49 11.79 3.94 -2.57
N ILE A 50 12.53 4.08 -1.46
CA ILE A 50 12.27 5.12 -0.46
C ILE A 50 12.42 6.52 -1.11
N ARG A 51 13.46 6.72 -1.92
CA ARG A 51 13.65 7.99 -2.65
C ARG A 51 12.49 8.28 -3.62
N LEU A 52 12.07 7.29 -4.40
CA LEU A 52 10.92 7.44 -5.31
C LEU A 52 9.63 7.77 -4.54
N ALA A 53 9.43 7.17 -3.36
CA ALA A 53 8.28 7.46 -2.52
C ALA A 53 8.27 8.92 -2.02
N GLU A 54 9.43 9.47 -1.66
CA GLU A 54 9.57 10.88 -1.32
C GLU A 54 9.28 11.79 -2.51
N GLU A 55 9.88 11.49 -3.67
CA GLU A 55 9.80 12.32 -4.88
C GLU A 55 8.36 12.38 -5.44
N HIS A 56 7.73 11.22 -5.62
CA HIS A 56 6.42 11.07 -6.28
C HIS A 56 5.24 11.23 -5.32
N PHE A 57 5.37 10.73 -4.10
CA PHE A 57 4.24 10.62 -3.17
C PHE A 57 4.35 11.49 -1.93
N LYS A 58 5.48 12.19 -1.74
CA LYS A 58 5.75 13.01 -0.54
C LYS A 58 5.69 12.21 0.76
N ILE A 59 6.01 10.92 0.68
CA ILE A 59 6.09 10.02 1.83
C ILE A 59 7.50 10.15 2.42
N PRO A 60 7.68 10.56 3.68
CA PRO A 60 9.00 10.77 4.27
C PRO A 60 9.72 9.44 4.55
N GLY A 61 11.02 9.37 4.28
CA GLY A 61 11.90 8.24 4.60
C GLY A 61 12.21 8.09 6.09
N ILE A 62 11.18 7.82 6.90
CA ILE A 62 11.31 7.61 8.35
C ILE A 62 11.95 6.26 8.72
N LEU A 63 12.03 5.33 7.76
CA LEU A 63 12.71 4.05 7.87
C LEU A 63 13.83 4.04 6.83
N SER A 64 15.06 3.79 7.26
CA SER A 64 16.22 3.82 6.35
C SER A 64 16.25 2.62 5.42
N ALA A 65 16.99 2.72 4.32
CA ALA A 65 17.17 1.61 3.38
C ALA A 65 17.88 0.41 4.04
N CYS A 66 18.91 0.68 4.84
CA CYS A 66 19.63 -0.33 5.60
C CYS A 66 18.68 -1.08 6.54
N ASP A 67 17.87 -0.36 7.33
CA ASP A 67 16.91 -0.97 8.25
C ASP A 67 15.82 -1.75 7.50
N MET A 68 15.27 -1.18 6.41
CA MET A 68 14.28 -1.85 5.57
C MET A 68 14.82 -3.15 4.98
N SER A 69 16.09 -3.15 4.55
CA SER A 69 16.73 -4.32 3.92
C SER A 69 17.29 -5.36 4.90
N SER A 70 17.16 -5.09 6.20
CA SER A 70 17.69 -5.97 7.24
C SER A 70 16.97 -7.33 7.26
N PRO A 71 17.69 -8.46 7.45
CA PRO A 71 17.05 -9.74 7.74
C PRO A 71 16.26 -9.72 9.07
N ASP A 72 16.61 -8.81 9.97
CA ASP A 72 15.98 -8.58 11.27
C ASP A 72 15.08 -7.33 11.26
N LEU A 73 14.49 -7.00 10.10
CA LEU A 73 13.55 -5.87 9.93
C LEU A 73 12.50 -5.87 11.05
N ASP A 74 12.39 -4.77 11.77
CA ASP A 74 11.34 -4.56 12.78
C ASP A 74 9.97 -4.41 12.10
N GLU A 75 9.04 -5.32 12.44
CA GLU A 75 7.71 -5.36 11.82
C GLU A 75 6.92 -4.09 12.11
N LEU A 76 6.99 -3.55 13.32
CA LEU A 76 6.26 -2.34 13.68
C LEU A 76 6.76 -1.13 12.89
N SER A 77 8.07 -1.00 12.72
CA SER A 77 8.70 0.03 11.90
C SER A 77 8.31 -0.11 10.42
N CYS A 78 8.31 -1.34 9.89
CA CYS A 78 7.85 -1.62 8.53
C CYS A 78 6.39 -1.20 8.34
N ILE A 79 5.48 -1.66 9.22
CA ILE A 79 4.05 -1.33 9.20
C ILE A 79 3.84 0.19 9.30
N THR A 80 4.59 0.86 10.20
CA THR A 80 4.51 2.30 10.39
C THR A 80 4.83 3.05 9.11
N TYR A 81 5.92 2.67 8.42
CA TYR A 81 6.28 3.22 7.13
C TYR A 81 5.22 2.93 6.05
N LEU A 82 4.76 1.68 5.94
CA LEU A 82 3.74 1.29 4.96
C LEU A 82 2.39 1.99 5.17
N SER A 83 2.07 2.39 6.41
CA SER A 83 0.85 3.13 6.72
C SER A 83 0.70 4.42 5.90
N TYR A 84 1.81 5.06 5.50
CA TYR A 84 1.78 6.26 4.67
C TYR A 84 1.21 6.03 3.28
N PHE A 85 1.28 4.80 2.75
CA PHE A 85 0.73 4.45 1.45
C PHE A 85 -0.78 4.17 1.49
N VAL A 86 -1.31 3.74 2.64
CA VAL A 86 -2.69 3.21 2.77
C VAL A 86 -3.65 4.12 3.55
N LYS A 87 -3.15 5.20 4.15
CA LYS A 87 -3.99 6.25 4.76
C LYS A 87 -5.02 6.80 3.77
N ILE A 88 -6.12 7.34 4.29
CA ILE A 88 -7.16 7.95 3.44
C ILE A 88 -6.52 9.04 2.56
N ALA A 89 -6.88 9.04 1.27
CA ALA A 89 -6.33 9.90 0.23
C ALA A 89 -4.83 9.69 -0.10
N ALA A 90 -4.16 8.71 0.52
CA ALA A 90 -2.80 8.33 0.18
C ALA A 90 -2.72 7.62 -1.19
N PRO A 91 -1.52 7.48 -1.79
CA PRO A 91 -1.36 6.92 -3.13
C PRO A 91 -1.94 5.51 -3.30
N GLY A 92 -1.70 4.62 -2.33
CA GLY A 92 -2.20 3.25 -2.34
C GLY A 92 -3.71 3.16 -2.13
N TYR A 93 -4.29 4.06 -1.32
CA TYR A 93 -5.74 4.22 -1.19
C TYR A 93 -6.36 4.63 -2.53
N ASN A 94 -5.81 5.66 -3.17
CA ASN A 94 -6.28 6.15 -4.46
C ASN A 94 -6.13 5.09 -5.56
N ALA A 95 -5.02 4.36 -5.58
CA ALA A 95 -4.82 3.23 -6.49
C ALA A 95 -5.86 2.14 -6.30
N THR A 96 -6.20 1.82 -5.05
CA THR A 96 -7.25 0.85 -4.74
C THR A 96 -8.61 1.34 -5.23
N LEU A 97 -8.95 2.61 -5.02
CA LEU A 97 -10.18 3.21 -5.57
C LEU A 97 -10.22 3.14 -7.10
N ARG A 98 -9.11 3.37 -7.80
CA ARG A 98 -9.05 3.23 -9.26
C ARG A 98 -9.36 1.80 -9.70
N HIS A 99 -8.78 0.80 -9.03
CA HIS A 99 -9.04 -0.61 -9.33
C HIS A 99 -10.47 -1.01 -9.05
N VAL A 100 -11.02 -0.62 -7.90
CA VAL A 100 -12.43 -0.86 -7.55
C VAL A 100 -13.35 -0.18 -8.56
N ARG A 101 -13.10 1.09 -8.90
CA ARG A 101 -13.87 1.80 -9.93
C ARG A 101 -13.81 1.09 -11.27
N LYS A 102 -12.64 0.58 -11.69
CA LYS A 102 -12.49 -0.19 -12.92
C LYS A 102 -13.26 -1.52 -12.87
N ALA A 103 -13.18 -2.25 -11.76
CA ALA A 103 -13.89 -3.51 -11.55
C ALA A 103 -15.41 -3.33 -11.51
N LEU A 104 -15.89 -2.23 -10.90
CA LEU A 104 -17.29 -1.83 -10.87
C LEU A 104 -17.72 -1.07 -12.15
N GLY A 105 -16.78 -0.82 -13.07
CA GLY A 105 -16.80 0.28 -14.04
C GLY A 105 -17.20 -0.05 -15.46
N GLY A 106 -18.02 -1.08 -15.67
CA GLY A 106 -18.92 -1.12 -16.82
C GLY A 106 -20.30 -0.48 -16.55
N LYS A 107 -20.63 -0.10 -15.30
CA LYS A 107 -22.02 0.26 -14.91
C LYS A 107 -22.20 1.49 -14.02
N ILE A 108 -21.14 2.23 -13.67
CA ILE A 108 -21.27 3.44 -12.84
C ILE A 108 -20.67 4.65 -13.56
N THR A 109 -21.33 5.07 -14.63
CA THR A 109 -21.22 6.45 -15.14
C THR A 109 -22.41 7.22 -14.60
N GLY A 110 -22.26 7.82 -13.42
CA GLY A 110 -23.26 8.69 -12.84
C GLY A 110 -23.23 8.64 -11.31
N VAL A 111 -23.22 9.83 -10.71
CA VAL A 111 -23.40 10.11 -9.29
C VAL A 111 -22.14 9.97 -8.43
N PHE A 112 -21.31 11.01 -8.50
CA PHE A 112 -20.79 11.66 -7.30
C PHE A 112 -20.94 13.17 -7.53
N ASP A 113 -22.18 13.64 -7.57
CA ASP A 113 -22.47 15.04 -7.27
C ASP A 113 -22.99 15.10 -5.84
N GLY A 114 -22.42 16.01 -5.06
CA GLY A 114 -22.47 16.05 -3.60
C GLY A 114 -23.83 16.45 -3.06
N SER A 115 -24.82 15.55 -3.10
CA SER A 115 -26.06 15.72 -2.36
C SER A 115 -26.24 14.61 -1.33
N CYS A 116 -26.35 15.06 -0.08
CA CYS A 116 -26.72 14.26 1.08
C CYS A 116 -28.11 13.66 0.89
N GLY A 117 -28.23 12.34 1.07
CA GLY A 117 -29.49 11.66 1.33
C GLY A 117 -30.05 10.83 0.17
N SER A 118 -29.87 9.51 0.23
CA SER A 118 -30.97 8.57 0.50
C SER A 118 -30.55 7.12 0.19
N SER A 119 -30.91 6.25 1.12
CA SER A 119 -30.78 4.79 1.15
C SER A 119 -30.51 4.07 -0.17
N THR A 120 -29.35 3.42 -0.26
CA THR A 120 -29.22 2.19 -1.04
C THR A 120 -28.36 1.18 -0.29
N THR A 121 -28.87 -0.05 -0.24
CA THR A 121 -28.36 -1.22 0.47
C THR A 121 -26.90 -1.59 0.18
N HIS A 122 -26.27 -0.94 -0.81
CA HIS A 122 -24.87 -1.10 -1.20
C HIS A 122 -23.86 -0.30 -0.34
N GLY A 123 -24.28 0.71 0.42
CA GLY A 123 -23.41 1.43 1.36
C GLY A 123 -22.89 0.56 2.51
N ARG A 124 -23.51 -0.60 2.76
CA ARG A 124 -23.04 -1.60 3.74
C ARG A 124 -21.73 -2.26 3.32
N SER A 125 -21.50 -2.48 2.02
CA SER A 125 -20.33 -3.23 1.55
C SER A 125 -19.04 -2.40 1.60
N ILE A 126 -19.12 -1.11 1.25
CA ILE A 126 -17.96 -0.20 1.31
C ILE A 126 -17.56 0.08 2.76
N ASN A 127 -18.54 0.25 3.66
CA ASN A 127 -18.27 0.35 5.10
C ASN A 127 -17.64 -0.93 5.65
N ASN A 128 -17.99 -2.11 5.14
CA ASN A 128 -17.39 -3.36 5.57
C ASN A 128 -15.94 -3.50 5.08
N ILE A 129 -15.62 -3.06 3.86
CA ILE A 129 -14.25 -3.10 3.32
C ILE A 129 -13.36 -2.08 4.03
N GLN A 130 -13.84 -0.86 4.26
CA GLN A 130 -13.10 0.13 5.05
C GLN A 130 -12.91 -0.35 6.50
N LYS A 131 -13.92 -1.03 7.08
CA LYS A 131 -13.79 -1.67 8.40
C LYS A 131 -12.83 -2.85 8.40
N GLU A 132 -12.74 -3.64 7.32
CA GLU A 132 -11.79 -4.76 7.22
C GLU A 132 -10.35 -4.24 7.12
N ILE A 133 -10.13 -3.21 6.30
CA ILE A 133 -8.83 -2.56 6.15
C ILE A 133 -8.45 -1.88 7.47
N ALA A 134 -9.36 -1.12 8.08
CA ALA A 134 -9.11 -0.51 9.39
C ALA A 134 -8.92 -1.56 10.50
N ARG A 135 -9.66 -2.68 10.48
CA ARG A 135 -9.50 -3.76 11.45
C ARG A 135 -8.15 -4.46 11.29
N ASN A 136 -7.71 -4.73 10.07
CA ASN A 136 -6.42 -5.37 9.81
C ASN A 136 -5.24 -4.45 10.11
N VAL A 137 -5.41 -3.14 9.93
CA VAL A 137 -4.39 -2.13 10.29
C VAL A 137 -4.38 -1.87 11.81
N TRP A 138 -5.54 -1.90 12.47
CA TRP A 138 -5.66 -1.63 13.91
C TRP A 138 -5.43 -2.87 14.77
N SER A 139 -5.65 -4.09 14.26
CA SER A 139 -5.32 -5.34 14.97
C SER A 139 -3.82 -5.52 15.11
N THR A 140 -3.03 -5.08 14.11
CA THR A 140 -1.56 -5.07 14.18
C THR A 140 -0.98 -4.01 15.12
N LEU A 141 -1.77 -3.00 15.51
CA LEU A 141 -1.34 -1.95 16.44
C LEU A 141 -1.90 -2.15 17.86
N GLY A 142 -2.80 -3.12 18.05
CA GLY A 142 -3.62 -3.26 19.26
C GLY A 142 -3.29 -4.43 20.18
N ASP A 143 -2.47 -5.39 19.76
CA ASP A 143 -2.16 -6.57 20.57
C ASP A 143 -0.64 -6.75 20.72
N HIS A 144 -0.07 -6.07 21.71
CA HIS A 144 1.02 -6.63 22.50
C HIS A 144 0.65 -6.53 23.99
N PRO A 145 0.82 -7.61 24.78
CA PRO A 145 0.59 -7.61 26.22
C PRO A 145 1.55 -6.68 26.98
#